data_AF-A0A015VXZ6-F1
#
_entry.id   AF-A0A015VXZ6-F1
#
_cell.length_a   1.000
_cell.length_b   1.000
_cell.length_c   1.000
_cell.angle_alpha   90.00
_cell.angle_beta   90.00
_cell.angle_gamma   90.00
#
_symmetry.space_group_name_H-M   'P 1'
#
loop_
_entity.id
_entity.type
_entity.pdbx_description
1 polymer ?
#
loop_
_entity_poly.entity_id
_entity_poly.type
_entity_poly.pdbx_seq_one_letter_code
_entity_poly.pdbx_strand_id
1 'polypeptide(L)'
;EPSSDSRYEEYYYYDNNGNNTKKIHHDLNTGQREETYKFNDTDYKEAVNLVPSSDYKQNIECSLKQTVNDTLITRITLNGVLNRVMKEYIDGKKKIKEELDNDMTLVNKKTEYEENGLKVNINHTIRSTGYSTDSIYYKGNKKVKHIYNSDYNGTITLEISEYDEQGNIVKKTKKLRWPSDK
;
A
#
# COMPACT_ATOMS: atom_id res chain seq x y z
N GLU A 1 0.10 -2.67 -29.29
CA GLU A 1 -1.00 -1.69 -29.09
C GLU A 1 -0.91 -1.19 -27.66
N PRO A 2 -1.03 0.12 -27.38
CA PRO A 2 -1.15 0.57 -26.01
C PRO A 2 -2.45 -0.01 -25.45
N SER A 3 -2.34 -0.72 -24.32
CA SER A 3 -3.46 -1.35 -23.63
C SER A 3 -4.57 -0.33 -23.36
N SER A 4 -5.83 -0.73 -23.47
CA SER A 4 -7.02 0.03 -23.09
C SER A 4 -6.74 1.02 -21.95
N ASP A 5 -6.61 2.32 -22.26
CA ASP A 5 -6.42 3.34 -21.25
C ASP A 5 -7.66 3.32 -20.34
N SER A 6 -7.51 2.80 -19.13
CA SER A 6 -8.51 2.93 -18.08
C SER A 6 -8.58 4.43 -17.74
N ARG A 7 -9.55 5.13 -18.34
CA ARG A 7 -9.81 6.55 -18.08
C ARG A 7 -10.79 6.63 -16.93
N TYR A 8 -10.37 7.18 -15.81
CA TYR A 8 -11.22 7.31 -14.64
C TYR A 8 -10.87 8.56 -13.84
N GLU A 9 -11.83 9.02 -13.04
CA GLU A 9 -11.64 10.05 -12.02
C GLU A 9 -11.94 9.46 -10.64
N GLU A 10 -11.22 9.95 -9.62
CA GLU A 10 -11.47 9.55 -8.24
C GLU A 10 -11.58 10.78 -7.35
N TYR A 11 -12.67 10.85 -6.60
CA TYR A 11 -12.93 11.89 -5.62
C TYR A 11 -12.76 11.30 -4.23
N TYR A 12 -11.93 11.93 -3.41
CA TYR A 12 -11.60 11.49 -2.06
C TYR A 12 -12.12 12.50 -1.04
N TYR A 13 -12.82 12.01 -0.03
CA TYR A 13 -13.37 12.82 1.05
C TYR A 13 -12.74 12.38 2.35
N TYR A 14 -12.42 13.36 3.20
CA TYR A 14 -11.70 13.13 4.44
C TYR A 14 -12.45 13.77 5.61
N ASP A 15 -12.34 13.15 6.78
CA ASP A 15 -12.72 13.78 8.03
C ASP A 15 -11.67 14.81 8.49
N ASN A 16 -11.96 15.51 9.60
CA ASN A 16 -11.04 16.49 10.18
C ASN A 16 -9.72 15.89 10.70
N ASN A 17 -9.64 14.55 10.83
CA ASN A 17 -8.45 13.83 11.25
C ASN A 17 -7.61 13.35 10.06
N GLY A 18 -8.04 13.63 8.82
CA GLY A 18 -7.38 13.18 7.60
C GLY A 18 -7.64 11.72 7.25
N ASN A 19 -8.64 11.07 7.87
CA ASN A 19 -9.06 9.73 7.46
C ASN A 19 -9.95 9.83 6.22
N ASN A 20 -9.67 9.00 5.21
CA ASN A 20 -10.55 8.88 4.05
C ASN A 20 -11.88 8.24 4.49
N THR A 21 -12.98 8.97 4.35
CA THR A 21 -14.33 8.55 4.74
C THR A 21 -15.19 8.15 3.55
N LYS A 22 -14.87 8.63 2.35
CA LYS A 22 -15.58 8.29 1.11
C LYS A 22 -14.65 8.40 -0.09
N LYS A 23 -14.80 7.47 -1.02
CA LYS A 23 -14.21 7.51 -2.35
C LYS A 23 -15.32 7.40 -3.39
N ILE A 24 -15.29 8.23 -4.42
CA ILE A 24 -16.13 8.05 -5.62
C ILE A 24 -15.20 7.71 -6.77
N HIS A 25 -15.41 6.56 -7.41
CA HIS A 25 -14.73 6.17 -8.64
C HIS A 25 -15.69 6.41 -9.81
N HIS A 26 -15.23 7.13 -10.82
CA HIS A 26 -15.98 7.42 -12.04
C HIS A 26 -15.21 6.88 -13.24
N ASP A 27 -15.72 5.82 -13.85
CA ASP A 27 -15.17 5.27 -15.08
C ASP A 27 -15.62 6.15 -16.26
N LEU A 28 -14.67 6.84 -16.90
CA LEU A 28 -14.95 7.76 -18.01
C LEU A 28 -15.23 7.03 -19.33
N ASN A 29 -14.94 5.72 -19.41
CA ASN A 29 -15.27 4.92 -20.59
C ASN A 29 -16.74 4.47 -20.56
N THR A 30 -17.28 4.15 -19.39
CA THR A 30 -18.65 3.63 -19.24
C THR A 30 -19.63 4.65 -18.67
N GLY A 31 -19.13 5.72 -18.04
CA GLY A 31 -19.91 6.69 -17.27
C GLY A 31 -20.37 6.15 -15.91
N GLN A 32 -19.99 4.92 -15.54
CA GLN A 32 -20.39 4.31 -14.28
C GLN A 32 -19.71 4.98 -13.10
N ARG A 33 -20.47 5.14 -12.01
CA ARG A 33 -19.99 5.70 -10.75
C ARG A 33 -20.20 4.71 -9.63
N GLU A 34 -19.16 4.51 -8.84
CA GLU A 34 -19.17 3.70 -7.63
C GLU A 34 -18.75 4.56 -6.44
N GLU A 35 -19.52 4.50 -5.35
CA GLU A 35 -19.20 5.15 -4.09
C GLU A 35 -18.73 4.11 -3.10
N THR A 36 -17.61 4.34 -2.43
CA THR A 36 -17.13 3.51 -1.32
C THR A 36 -17.11 4.36 -0.06
N TYR A 37 -17.98 4.03 0.89
CA TYR A 37 -18.00 4.62 2.23
C TYR A 37 -17.07 3.83 3.14
N LYS A 38 -16.24 4.52 3.93
CA LYS A 38 -15.22 3.92 4.77
C LYS A 38 -15.51 4.23 6.24
N PHE A 39 -15.60 3.19 7.04
CA PHE A 39 -15.86 3.30 8.46
C PHE A 39 -14.73 2.64 9.25
N ASN A 40 -14.15 3.40 10.17
CA ASN A 40 -13.17 2.90 11.13
C ASN A 40 -13.90 2.59 12.43
N ASP A 41 -13.61 1.43 13.02
CA ASP A 41 -14.14 1.00 14.32
C ASP A 41 -15.69 0.94 14.36
N THR A 42 -16.32 0.68 13.21
CA THR A 42 -17.76 0.44 13.04
C THR A 42 -17.96 -0.87 12.30
N ASP A 43 -18.84 -1.73 12.78
CA ASP A 43 -19.16 -2.98 12.08
C ASP A 43 -20.10 -2.73 10.89
N TYR A 44 -20.18 -3.71 9.99
CA TYR A 44 -20.95 -3.57 8.75
C TYR A 44 -22.45 -3.37 8.99
N LYS A 45 -23.05 -4.01 9.99
CA LYS A 45 -24.50 -3.90 10.24
C LYS A 45 -24.87 -2.50 10.71
N GLU A 46 -24.02 -1.88 11.52
CA GLU A 46 -24.17 -0.48 11.91
C GLU A 46 -23.91 0.46 10.72
N ALA A 47 -22.82 0.24 9.98
CA ALA A 47 -22.41 1.07 8.86
C ALA A 47 -23.47 1.15 7.74
N VAL A 48 -24.20 0.08 7.47
CA VAL A 48 -25.30 0.05 6.48
C VAL A 48 -26.35 1.13 6.77
N ASN A 49 -26.62 1.45 8.04
CA ASN A 49 -27.62 2.45 8.42
C ASN A 49 -27.08 3.90 8.36
N LEU A 50 -25.76 4.06 8.22
CA LEU A 50 -25.08 5.37 8.16
C LEU A 50 -24.86 5.84 6.72
N VAL A 51 -24.93 4.93 5.74
CA VAL A 51 -24.72 5.26 4.34
C VAL A 51 -25.97 5.94 3.77
N PRO A 52 -25.86 7.16 3.22
CA PRO A 52 -27.00 7.84 2.60
C PRO A 52 -27.44 7.13 1.32
N SER A 53 -28.72 7.22 0.99
CA SER A 53 -29.23 6.73 -0.30
C SER A 53 -28.54 7.44 -1.46
N SER A 54 -28.24 6.69 -2.52
CA SER A 54 -27.57 7.17 -3.73
C SER A 54 -28.00 6.34 -4.93
N ASP A 55 -28.03 6.95 -6.11
CA ASP A 55 -28.29 6.26 -7.38
C ASP A 55 -27.05 5.52 -7.90
N TYR A 56 -25.89 5.74 -7.27
CA TYR A 56 -24.64 5.09 -7.64
C TYR A 56 -24.51 3.74 -6.94
N LYS A 57 -23.72 2.84 -7.54
CA LYS A 57 -23.38 1.58 -6.87
C LYS A 57 -22.60 1.89 -5.59
N GLN A 58 -23.11 1.46 -4.45
CA GLN A 58 -22.51 1.74 -3.15
C GLN A 58 -21.76 0.53 -2.62
N ASN A 59 -20.58 0.79 -2.07
CA ASN A 59 -19.74 -0.15 -1.36
C ASN A 59 -19.48 0.40 0.05
N ILE A 60 -19.36 -0.50 1.01
CA ILE A 60 -19.07 -0.17 2.42
C ILE A 60 -17.81 -0.93 2.82
N GLU A 61 -16.73 -0.19 3.09
CA GLU A 61 -15.50 -0.73 3.66
C GLU A 61 -15.48 -0.45 5.16
N CYS A 62 -15.49 -1.51 5.98
CA CYS A 62 -15.37 -1.39 7.43
C CYS A 62 -14.00 -1.89 7.88
N SER A 63 -13.36 -1.16 8.79
CA SER A 63 -12.07 -1.52 9.37
C SER A 63 -12.20 -1.66 10.88
N LEU A 64 -12.01 -2.87 11.39
CA LEU A 64 -12.05 -3.18 12.82
C LEU A 64 -10.67 -3.55 13.34
N LYS A 65 -10.24 -2.86 14.41
CA LYS A 65 -8.95 -3.11 15.05
C LYS A 65 -9.10 -3.96 16.29
N GLN A 66 -8.15 -4.86 16.49
CA GLN A 66 -8.02 -5.67 17.69
C GLN A 66 -6.53 -5.86 17.99
N THR A 67 -6.14 -5.67 19.25
CA THR A 67 -4.81 -6.04 19.72
C THR A 67 -4.86 -7.43 20.33
N VAL A 68 -3.97 -8.32 19.87
CA VAL A 68 -3.77 -9.65 20.44
C VAL A 68 -2.29 -9.74 20.82
N ASN A 69 -2.01 -9.84 22.11
CA ASN A 69 -0.65 -9.70 22.66
C ASN A 69 -0.01 -8.37 22.23
N ASP A 70 1.11 -8.43 21.54
CA ASP A 70 1.90 -7.32 21.00
C ASP A 70 1.60 -7.03 19.51
N THR A 71 0.62 -7.72 18.93
CA THR A 71 0.23 -7.56 17.52
C THR A 71 -1.08 -6.80 17.38
N LEU A 72 -1.06 -5.70 16.64
CA LEU A 72 -2.25 -4.99 16.20
C LEU A 72 -2.78 -5.66 14.91
N ILE A 73 -4.00 -6.16 14.97
CA ILE A 73 -4.70 -6.78 13.85
C ILE A 73 -5.80 -5.83 13.38
N THR A 74 -5.81 -5.49 12.10
CA THR A 74 -6.89 -4.73 11.46
C THR A 74 -7.59 -5.62 10.46
N ARG A 75 -8.86 -5.97 10.70
CA ARG A 75 -9.70 -6.70 9.75
C ARG A 75 -10.47 -5.70 8.91
N ILE A 76 -10.35 -5.81 7.59
CA ILE A 76 -11.05 -4.95 6.64
C ILE A 76 -12.06 -5.79 5.88
N THR A 77 -13.34 -5.39 5.96
CA THR A 77 -14.43 -6.02 5.21
C THR A 77 -14.91 -5.08 4.11
N LEU A 78 -15.40 -5.65 3.02
CA LEU A 78 -16.08 -4.97 1.93
C LEU A 78 -17.48 -5.57 1.81
N ASN A 79 -18.50 -4.75 1.97
CA ASN A 79 -19.91 -5.18 1.92
C ASN A 79 -20.20 -6.36 2.87
N GLY A 80 -19.60 -6.33 4.06
CA GLY A 80 -19.74 -7.36 5.10
C GLY A 80 -18.89 -8.62 4.89
N VAL A 81 -18.19 -8.76 3.77
CA VAL A 81 -17.31 -9.90 3.47
C VAL A 81 -15.87 -9.54 3.79
N LEU A 82 -15.10 -10.48 4.38
CA LEU A 82 -13.68 -10.27 4.65
C LEU A 82 -12.94 -9.99 3.34
N ASN A 83 -12.22 -8.87 3.28
CA ASN A 83 -11.46 -8.45 2.11
C ASN A 83 -9.95 -8.60 2.33
N ARG A 84 -9.46 -8.16 3.49
CA ARG A 84 -8.04 -8.29 3.86
C ARG A 84 -7.84 -8.19 5.37
N VAL A 85 -6.69 -8.66 5.83
CA VAL A 85 -6.23 -8.53 7.21
C VAL A 85 -4.86 -7.89 7.24
N MET A 86 -4.71 -6.83 8.02
CA MET A 86 -3.42 -6.23 8.32
C MET A 86 -2.94 -6.71 9.68
N LYS A 87 -1.66 -7.05 9.81
CA LYS A 87 -1.00 -7.32 11.10
C LYS A 87 0.17 -6.39 11.25
N GLU A 88 0.26 -5.68 12.37
CA GLU A 88 1.37 -4.80 12.72
C GLU A 88 1.97 -5.25 14.05
N TYR A 89 3.27 -5.51 14.07
CA TYR A 89 3.97 -6.01 15.26
C TYR A 89 5.46 -5.61 15.23
N ILE A 90 6.13 -5.77 16.37
CA ILE A 90 7.57 -5.54 16.51
C ILE A 90 8.27 -6.90 16.65
N ASP A 91 9.27 -7.14 15.81
CA ASP A 91 10.16 -8.31 15.91
C ASP A 91 11.59 -7.81 16.17
N GLY A 92 12.02 -7.88 17.43
CA GLY A 92 13.27 -7.29 17.90
C GLY A 92 13.29 -5.77 17.69
N LYS A 93 14.16 -5.30 16.78
CA LYS A 93 14.27 -3.87 16.41
C LYS A 93 13.52 -3.52 15.12
N LYS A 94 12.75 -4.46 14.57
CA LYS A 94 12.06 -4.31 13.28
C LYS A 94 10.59 -4.07 13.52
N LYS A 95 10.04 -3.03 12.91
CA LYS A 95 8.58 -2.84 12.79
C LYS A 95 8.10 -3.55 11.54
N ILE A 96 7.17 -4.48 11.70
CA ILE A 96 6.64 -5.30 10.62
C ILE A 96 5.15 -4.99 10.42
N LYS A 97 4.75 -4.88 9.15
CA LYS A 97 3.36 -4.79 8.72
C LYS A 97 3.10 -5.80 7.61
N GLU A 98 2.22 -6.76 7.86
CA GLU A 98 1.80 -7.79 6.92
C GLU A 98 0.39 -7.52 6.42
N GLU A 99 0.15 -7.73 5.13
CA GLU A 99 -1.17 -7.73 4.49
C GLU A 99 -1.46 -9.14 4.02
N LEU A 100 -2.57 -9.69 4.50
CA LEU A 100 -3.12 -10.95 4.05
C LEU A 100 -4.39 -10.67 3.25
N ASP A 101 -4.58 -11.41 2.16
CA ASP A 101 -5.82 -11.37 1.39
C ASP A 101 -6.98 -12.05 2.14
N ASN A 102 -8.13 -12.13 1.47
CA ASN A 102 -9.35 -12.76 1.98
C ASN A 102 -9.19 -14.27 2.26
N ASP A 103 -8.23 -14.92 1.61
CA ASP A 103 -7.91 -16.35 1.80
C ASP A 103 -6.82 -16.55 2.86
N MET A 104 -6.47 -15.49 3.60
CA MET A 104 -5.41 -15.47 4.61
C MET A 104 -4.03 -15.79 4.05
N THR A 105 -3.81 -15.56 2.75
CA THR A 105 -2.51 -15.68 2.10
C THR A 105 -1.76 -14.35 2.22
N LEU A 106 -0.48 -14.41 2.59
CA LEU A 106 0.37 -13.23 2.68
C LEU A 106 0.63 -12.65 1.28
N VAL A 107 0.18 -11.42 1.04
CA VAL A 107 0.35 -10.71 -0.24
C VAL A 107 1.32 -9.55 -0.16
N ASN A 108 1.53 -8.98 1.03
CA ASN A 108 2.51 -7.91 1.24
C ASN A 108 3.13 -7.98 2.63
N LYS A 109 4.43 -7.66 2.73
CA LYS A 109 5.15 -7.49 3.99
C LYS A 109 6.08 -6.29 3.94
N LYS A 110 5.80 -5.31 4.79
CA LYS A 110 6.65 -4.15 5.04
C LYS A 110 7.44 -4.34 6.31
N THR A 111 8.74 -4.04 6.25
CA THR A 111 9.65 -4.09 7.38
C THR A 111 10.39 -2.77 7.46
N GLU A 112 10.32 -2.09 8.59
CA GLU A 112 11.09 -0.88 8.89
C GLU A 112 12.07 -1.17 10.02
N TYR A 113 13.33 -0.76 9.87
CA TYR A 113 14.36 -0.90 10.90
C TYR A 113 15.50 0.08 10.69
N GLU A 114 16.43 0.14 11.63
CA GLU A 114 17.66 0.91 11.49
C GLU A 114 18.89 0.00 11.46
N GLU A 115 19.81 0.29 10.55
CA GLU A 115 21.06 -0.45 10.39
C GLU A 115 22.18 0.50 9.96
N ASN A 116 23.30 0.51 10.68
CA ASN A 116 24.46 1.36 10.41
C ASN A 116 24.12 2.86 10.29
N GLY A 117 23.18 3.35 11.11
CA GLY A 117 22.73 4.75 11.10
C GLY A 117 21.83 5.13 9.91
N LEU A 118 21.33 4.13 9.17
CA LEU A 118 20.35 4.31 8.10
C LEU A 118 19.00 3.76 8.53
N LYS A 119 17.93 4.50 8.24
CA LYS A 119 16.58 3.94 8.26
C LYS A 119 16.36 3.12 6.99
N VAL A 120 15.94 1.87 7.15
CA VAL A 120 15.71 0.93 6.06
C VAL A 120 14.23 0.56 6.01
N ASN A 121 13.62 0.77 4.86
CA ASN A 121 12.25 0.36 4.57
C ASN A 121 12.28 -0.71 3.49
N ILE A 122 11.81 -1.91 3.81
CA ILE A 122 11.71 -3.00 2.85
C ILE A 122 10.24 -3.33 2.64
N ASN A 123 9.82 -3.43 1.39
CA ASN A 123 8.49 -3.85 0.99
C ASN A 123 8.59 -5.09 0.10
N HIS A 124 8.06 -6.21 0.58
CA HIS A 124 7.93 -7.45 -0.17
C HIS A 124 6.51 -7.58 -0.67
N THR A 125 6.32 -7.66 -1.98
CA THR A 125 5.02 -7.92 -2.62
C THR A 125 5.05 -9.32 -3.19
N ILE A 126 4.05 -10.12 -2.84
CA ILE A 126 3.90 -11.52 -3.24
C ILE A 126 2.68 -11.60 -4.14
N ARG A 127 2.83 -12.24 -5.30
CA ARG A 127 1.78 -12.47 -6.28
C ARG A 127 1.84 -13.92 -6.76
N SER A 128 0.77 -14.42 -7.34
CA SER A 128 0.76 -15.74 -8.00
C SER A 128 1.81 -15.85 -9.12
N THR A 129 2.16 -14.73 -9.76
CA THR A 129 3.15 -14.65 -10.85
C THR A 129 4.59 -14.48 -10.38
N GLY A 130 4.85 -14.44 -9.07
CA GLY A 130 6.17 -14.23 -8.49
C GLY A 130 6.18 -13.16 -7.41
N TYR A 131 7.36 -12.66 -7.05
CA TYR A 131 7.52 -11.67 -5.98
C TYR A 131 8.39 -10.48 -6.41
N SER A 132 8.32 -9.41 -5.63
CA SER A 132 9.25 -8.30 -5.71
C SER A 132 9.61 -7.78 -4.34
N THR A 133 10.85 -7.32 -4.22
CA THR A 133 11.38 -6.63 -3.04
C THR A 133 11.81 -5.23 -3.44
N ASP A 134 11.22 -4.23 -2.78
CA ASP A 134 11.62 -2.84 -2.84
C ASP A 134 12.27 -2.45 -1.51
N SER A 135 13.57 -2.17 -1.53
CA SER A 135 14.37 -1.78 -0.37
C SER A 135 14.87 -0.36 -0.52
N ILE A 136 14.47 0.52 0.40
CA ILE A 136 14.84 1.93 0.39
C ILE A 136 15.58 2.28 1.68
N TYR A 137 16.75 2.90 1.53
CA TYR A 137 17.62 3.30 2.62
C TYR A 137 17.65 4.82 2.70
N TYR A 138 17.53 5.32 3.93
CA TYR A 138 17.44 6.73 4.23
C TYR A 138 18.52 7.13 5.23
N LYS A 139 19.12 8.30 5.02
CA LYS A 139 19.93 9.01 6.01
C LYS A 139 19.18 10.29 6.38
N GLY A 140 18.61 10.34 7.59
CA GLY A 140 17.56 11.31 7.90
C GLY A 140 16.36 11.15 6.95
N ASN A 141 15.91 12.24 6.33
CA ASN A 141 14.79 12.23 5.37
C ASN A 141 15.23 12.01 3.91
N LYS A 142 16.53 11.81 3.65
CA LYS A 142 17.08 11.71 2.29
C LYS A 142 17.19 10.26 1.85
N LYS A 143 16.63 9.93 0.67
CA LYS A 143 16.79 8.61 0.04
C LYS A 143 18.21 8.46 -0.50
N VAL A 144 19.04 7.62 0.12
CA VAL A 144 20.45 7.46 -0.29
C VAL A 144 20.66 6.22 -1.16
N LYS A 145 19.84 5.19 -1.00
CA LYS A 145 19.91 3.96 -1.79
C LYS A 145 18.52 3.39 -2.00
N HIS A 146 18.28 2.86 -3.19
CA HIS A 146 17.07 2.14 -3.54
C HIS A 146 17.45 0.89 -4.35
N ILE A 147 16.96 -0.25 -3.91
CA ILE A 147 17.15 -1.54 -4.57
C ILE A 147 15.77 -2.11 -4.82
N TYR A 148 15.45 -2.31 -6.10
CA TYR A 148 14.24 -3.00 -6.50
C TYR A 148 14.62 -4.29 -7.22
N ASN A 149 14.06 -5.40 -6.79
CA ASN A 149 14.18 -6.69 -7.46
C ASN A 149 12.78 -7.25 -7.71
N SER A 150 12.52 -7.73 -8.91
CA SER A 150 11.25 -8.34 -9.30
C SER A 150 11.51 -9.58 -10.14
N ASP A 151 11.07 -10.73 -9.64
CA ASP A 151 11.18 -12.00 -10.35
C ASP A 151 10.14 -12.10 -11.46
N TYR A 152 8.96 -11.51 -11.28
CA TYR A 152 7.88 -11.56 -12.27
C TYR A 152 8.19 -10.73 -13.54
N ASN A 153 8.88 -9.59 -13.40
CA ASN A 153 9.35 -8.78 -14.54
C ASN A 153 10.85 -8.93 -14.80
N GLY A 154 11.53 -9.87 -14.12
CA GLY A 154 12.98 -10.11 -14.15
C GLY A 154 13.85 -8.84 -14.05
N THR A 155 13.33 -7.80 -13.41
CA THR A 155 13.91 -6.46 -13.41
C THR A 155 14.65 -6.22 -12.11
N ILE A 156 15.91 -5.79 -12.22
CA ILE A 156 16.72 -5.36 -11.07
C ILE A 156 17.11 -3.90 -11.27
N THR A 157 16.77 -3.05 -10.31
CA THR A 157 17.19 -1.64 -10.26
C THR A 157 18.03 -1.41 -9.02
N LEU A 158 19.19 -0.79 -9.20
CA LEU A 158 19.98 -0.21 -8.14
C LEU A 158 20.12 1.29 -8.40
N GLU A 159 19.72 2.11 -7.44
CA GLU A 159 19.89 3.55 -7.45
C GLU A 159 20.64 4.00 -6.20
N ILE A 160 21.68 4.82 -6.37
CA ILE A 160 22.44 5.45 -5.29
C ILE A 160 22.41 6.96 -5.54
N SER A 161 22.08 7.73 -4.50
CA SER A 161 22.06 9.20 -4.55
C SER A 161 23.02 9.78 -3.52
N GLU A 162 23.83 10.73 -3.95
CA GLU A 162 24.77 11.50 -3.13
C GLU A 162 24.25 12.94 -3.02
N TYR A 163 24.46 13.57 -1.87
CA TYR A 163 23.92 14.88 -1.54
C TYR A 163 25.02 15.82 -1.06
N ASP A 164 24.89 17.11 -1.36
CA ASP A 164 25.69 18.15 -0.70
C ASP A 164 25.22 18.39 0.76
N GLU A 165 25.91 19.30 1.44
CA GLU A 165 25.62 19.68 2.82
C GLU A 165 24.24 20.35 2.96
N GLN A 166 23.80 21.10 1.94
CA GLN A 166 22.49 21.76 1.89
C GLN A 166 21.35 20.77 1.64
N GLY A 167 21.67 19.58 1.13
CA GLY A 167 20.75 18.50 0.85
C GLY A 167 20.19 18.45 -0.56
N ASN A 168 20.85 19.09 -1.51
CA ASN A 168 20.59 18.89 -2.92
C ASN A 168 21.27 17.60 -3.39
N ILE A 169 20.65 16.93 -4.37
CA ILE A 169 21.27 15.76 -5.01
C ILE A 169 22.40 16.28 -5.91
N VAL A 170 23.64 15.88 -5.61
CA VAL A 170 24.81 16.22 -6.44
C VAL A 170 25.16 15.13 -7.44
N LYS A 171 24.76 13.88 -7.17
CA LYS A 171 25.01 12.75 -8.06
C LYS A 171 23.98 11.66 -7.86
N LYS A 172 23.56 11.04 -8.97
CA LYS A 172 22.70 9.85 -8.99
C LYS A 172 23.29 8.81 -9.92
N THR A 173 23.54 7.61 -9.38
CA THR A 173 23.96 6.44 -10.15
C THR A 173 22.78 5.49 -10.22
N LYS A 174 22.37 5.08 -11.44
CA LYS A 174 21.30 4.12 -11.65
C LYS A 174 21.79 2.98 -12.54
N LYS A 175 21.69 1.75 -12.05
CA LYS A 175 21.94 0.52 -12.81
C LYS A 175 20.63 -0.23 -12.98
N LEU A 176 20.33 -0.59 -14.22
CA LEU A 176 19.16 -1.36 -14.61
C LEU A 176 19.64 -2.67 -15.23
N ARG A 177 18.91 -3.74 -14.95
CA ARG A 177 18.99 -5.00 -15.68
C ARG A 177 17.57 -5.42 -16.04
N TRP A 178 17.34 -5.63 -17.33
CA TRP A 178 16.08 -6.12 -17.86
C TRP A 178 16.16 -7.63 -18.16
N PRO A 179 15.02 -8.32 -18.26
CA PRO A 179 14.98 -9.71 -18.70
C PRO A 179 15.64 -9.94 -20.06
N SER A 180 15.51 -8.96 -20.96
CA SER A 180 16.07 -8.98 -22.32
C SER A 180 17.59 -8.87 -22.37
N ASP A 181 18.25 -8.51 -21.26
CA ASP A 181 19.71 -8.34 -21.20
C ASP A 181 20.44 -9.68 -20.94
N LYS A 182 19.72 -10.82 -21.01
CA LYS A 182 20.25 -12.18 -20.83
C LYS A 182 20.51 -12.87 -22.16
#